data_AF-A0A7C6F5P9-F1
#
_entry.id   AF-A0A7C6F5P9-F1
#
_cell.length_a   1.000
_cell.length_b   1.000
_cell.length_c   1.000
_cell.angle_alpha   90.00
_cell.angle_beta   90.00
_cell.angle_gamma   90.00
#
_symmetry.space_group_name_H-M   'P 1'
#
loop_
_entity.id
_entity.type
_entity.pdbx_description
1 polymer ?
#
loop_
_entity_poly.entity_id
_entity_poly.type
_entity_poly.pdbx_seq_one_letter_code
_entity_poly.pdbx_strand_id
1 'polypeptide(L)'
;GLLARSAAESPKGAGQYFTPRELIKGIVEVMQPTPDDTVCDPACGTGGFLVEAHKYVAGRFGKELDPDQKKHLRTRFVAGWELVPNTARLCIMNLYLHGINADPCPIRSGADSLAGDPGDRFSMVLTNPPFGKKSSIAVVNEEGELEKEDSAYERQDFWTTTKNKQLNFVQHVKTLLKVNGRCAIVVPDNVLFEGGAGETVRTNLLKQCEVHTLLRLPTGIFYAQGVKANVLFFDAKPAQEAAWTKKLWVYDLRTNMHFTQKQNPLTRADLDEFVACYSPKNRHSRKPTWSEKAPDGRWRCFEYEELIKRDKVNLDIFWLKDKSLEDSEDLPDPDELAQEIIDDLQTALDQFSAVANGVKEKE
;
A
#
# COMPACT_ATOMS: atom_id res chain seq x y z
N GLY A 1 -20.27 3.38 5.25
CA GLY A 1 -21.07 2.16 5.00
C GLY A 1 -20.88 1.18 6.15
N LEU A 2 -21.79 0.20 6.30
CA LEU A 2 -21.80 -0.76 7.43
C LEU A 2 -20.48 -1.52 7.62
N LEU A 3 -19.81 -1.95 6.53
CA LEU A 3 -18.51 -2.62 6.59
C LEU A 3 -17.41 -1.74 7.23
N ALA A 4 -17.46 -0.43 7.00
CA ALA A 4 -16.50 0.50 7.60
C ALA A 4 -16.74 0.66 9.10
N ARG A 5 -18.01 0.72 9.52
CA ARG A 5 -18.37 0.76 10.95
C ARG A 5 -17.99 -0.53 11.66
N SER A 6 -18.30 -1.69 11.07
CA SER A 6 -17.93 -2.98 11.65
C SER A 6 -16.42 -3.19 11.75
N ALA A 7 -15.63 -2.70 10.79
CA ALA A 7 -14.17 -2.71 10.89
C ALA A 7 -13.64 -1.75 11.97
N ALA A 8 -14.28 -0.58 12.13
CA ALA A 8 -13.93 0.41 13.16
C ALA A 8 -14.35 -0.01 14.58
N GLU A 9 -15.40 -0.82 14.71
CA GLU A 9 -16.00 -1.22 15.99
C GLU A 9 -15.52 -2.61 16.48
N SER A 10 -14.78 -3.39 15.67
CA SER A 10 -14.40 -4.76 16.03
C SER A 10 -13.07 -4.84 16.79
N PRO A 11 -13.06 -5.26 18.07
CA PRO A 11 -11.83 -5.46 18.85
C PRO A 11 -11.00 -6.67 18.36
N LYS A 12 -11.52 -7.50 17.44
CA LYS A 12 -10.89 -8.74 16.97
C LYS A 12 -10.41 -8.61 15.52
N GLY A 13 -9.20 -8.11 15.30
CA GLY A 13 -8.38 -8.33 14.08
C GLY A 13 -8.95 -7.93 12.71
N ALA A 14 -10.21 -7.50 12.62
CA ALA A 14 -10.87 -7.15 11.36
C ALA A 14 -10.28 -5.88 10.71
N GLY A 15 -9.66 -5.02 11.53
CA GLY A 15 -9.00 -3.81 11.07
C GLY A 15 -7.75 -4.04 10.22
N GLN A 16 -7.14 -5.23 10.25
CA GLN A 16 -6.00 -5.55 9.38
C GLN A 16 -6.36 -5.60 7.88
N TYR A 17 -7.66 -5.68 7.57
CA TYR A 17 -8.19 -5.74 6.21
C TYR A 17 -8.81 -4.42 5.75
N PHE A 18 -8.65 -3.34 6.51
CA PHE A 18 -9.35 -2.08 6.26
C PHE A 18 -8.39 -0.91 5.98
N THR A 19 -8.50 -0.37 4.78
CA THR A 19 -7.86 0.88 4.37
C THR A 19 -8.84 2.05 4.57
N PRO A 20 -8.42 3.18 5.16
CA PRO A 20 -9.28 4.36 5.31
C PRO A 20 -9.91 4.78 3.99
N ARG A 21 -11.22 5.03 3.98
CA ARG A 21 -11.96 5.33 2.73
C ARG A 21 -11.49 6.60 2.06
N GLU A 22 -11.11 7.60 2.85
CA GLU A 22 -10.60 8.87 2.33
C GLU A 22 -9.21 8.71 1.69
N LEU A 23 -8.37 7.81 2.23
CA LEU A 23 -7.11 7.42 1.59
C LEU A 23 -7.35 6.70 0.26
N ILE A 24 -8.29 5.73 0.21
CA ILE A 24 -8.64 5.04 -1.04
C ILE A 24 -9.07 6.05 -2.12
N LYS A 25 -9.94 7.00 -1.78
CA LYS A 25 -10.41 8.04 -2.71
C LYS A 25 -9.24 8.89 -3.22
N GLY A 26 -8.37 9.37 -2.33
CA GLY A 26 -7.20 10.16 -2.73
C GLY A 26 -6.25 9.39 -3.65
N ILE A 27 -5.99 8.11 -3.36
CA ILE A 27 -5.17 7.23 -4.21
C ILE A 27 -5.83 7.05 -5.59
N VAL A 28 -7.11 6.70 -5.65
CA VAL A 28 -7.83 6.50 -6.93
C VAL A 28 -7.85 7.79 -7.75
N GLU A 29 -8.00 8.94 -7.09
CA GLU A 29 -8.03 10.24 -7.76
C GLU A 29 -6.71 10.61 -8.44
N VAL A 30 -5.57 10.30 -7.82
CA VAL A 30 -4.25 10.51 -8.44
C VAL A 30 -3.90 9.44 -9.47
N MET A 31 -4.46 8.23 -9.33
CA MET A 31 -4.24 7.13 -10.27
C MET A 31 -5.07 7.22 -11.55
N GLN A 32 -6.22 7.92 -11.50
CA GLN A 32 -7.07 8.21 -12.66
C GLN A 32 -7.34 6.97 -13.54
N PRO A 33 -8.05 5.95 -13.02
CA PRO A 33 -8.45 4.82 -13.85
C PRO A 33 -9.37 5.29 -14.99
N THR A 34 -9.21 4.65 -16.14
CA THR A 34 -9.94 4.92 -17.39
C THR A 34 -10.85 3.74 -17.73
N PRO A 35 -11.82 3.91 -18.65
CA PRO A 35 -12.70 2.81 -19.06
C PRO A 35 -11.97 1.60 -19.66
N ASP A 36 -10.77 1.78 -20.19
CA ASP A 36 -10.00 0.70 -20.85
C ASP A 36 -9.06 -0.04 -19.88
N ASP A 37 -8.93 0.45 -18.64
CA ASP A 37 -8.07 -0.16 -17.64
C ASP A 37 -8.61 -1.53 -17.17
N THR A 38 -7.69 -2.40 -16.75
CA THR A 38 -7.97 -3.57 -15.92
C THR A 38 -7.30 -3.37 -14.57
N VAL A 39 -8.11 -3.27 -13.51
CA VAL A 39 -7.68 -2.95 -12.15
C VAL A 39 -7.64 -4.21 -11.30
N CYS A 40 -6.51 -4.45 -10.64
CA CYS A 40 -6.32 -5.58 -9.73
C CYS A 40 -6.02 -5.13 -8.30
N ASP A 41 -6.53 -5.87 -7.34
CA ASP A 41 -6.12 -5.81 -5.94
C ASP A 41 -5.78 -7.24 -5.45
N PRO A 42 -4.49 -7.61 -5.34
CA PRO A 42 -4.08 -8.94 -4.89
C PRO A 42 -4.24 -9.16 -3.37
N ALA A 43 -4.75 -8.20 -2.62
CA ALA A 43 -5.08 -8.34 -1.21
C ALA A 43 -6.40 -7.59 -0.94
N CYS A 44 -7.45 -7.99 -1.67
CA CYS A 44 -8.59 -7.11 -1.90
C CYS A 44 -9.46 -6.82 -0.68
N GLY A 45 -9.36 -7.62 0.39
CA GLY A 45 -10.14 -7.42 1.60
C GLY A 45 -11.62 -7.32 1.27
N THR A 46 -12.25 -6.20 1.63
CA THR A 46 -13.68 -5.95 1.31
C THR A 46 -13.94 -5.31 -0.06
N GLY A 47 -12.92 -5.25 -0.93
CA GLY A 47 -13.02 -4.69 -2.30
C GLY A 47 -12.98 -3.17 -2.34
N GLY A 48 -12.32 -2.52 -1.37
CA GLY A 48 -12.35 -1.06 -1.22
C GLY A 48 -11.79 -0.31 -2.42
N PHE A 49 -10.60 -0.67 -2.88
CA PHE A 49 -9.98 -0.07 -4.08
C PHE A 49 -10.77 -0.40 -5.34
N LEU A 50 -11.21 -1.65 -5.50
CA LEU A 50 -11.94 -2.11 -6.67
C LEU A 50 -13.26 -1.35 -6.87
N VAL A 51 -14.04 -1.18 -5.80
CA VAL A 51 -15.30 -0.41 -5.83
C VAL A 51 -15.03 1.06 -6.11
N GLU A 52 -14.01 1.66 -5.49
CA GLU A 52 -13.73 3.10 -5.68
C GLU A 52 -13.21 3.39 -7.09
N ALA A 53 -12.35 2.53 -7.66
CA ALA A 53 -11.90 2.64 -9.04
C ALA A 53 -13.07 2.52 -10.03
N HIS A 54 -13.98 1.57 -9.82
CA HIS A 54 -15.18 1.43 -10.63
C HIS A 54 -16.09 2.67 -10.54
N LYS A 55 -16.31 3.19 -9.32
CA LYS A 55 -17.08 4.42 -9.10
C LYS A 55 -16.46 5.62 -9.78
N TYR A 56 -15.14 5.77 -9.73
CA TYR A 56 -14.41 6.83 -10.41
C TYR A 56 -14.71 6.82 -11.91
N VAL A 57 -14.57 5.64 -12.54
CA VAL A 57 -14.81 5.49 -13.99
C VAL A 57 -16.30 5.73 -14.32
N ALA A 58 -17.21 5.12 -13.58
CA ALA A 58 -18.65 5.27 -13.79
C ALA A 58 -19.12 6.72 -13.63
N GLY A 59 -18.61 7.42 -12.61
CA GLY A 59 -18.97 8.82 -12.33
C GLY A 59 -18.39 9.81 -13.35
N ARG A 60 -17.15 9.57 -13.81
CA ARG A 60 -16.44 10.49 -14.69
C ARG A 60 -16.74 10.27 -16.18
N PHE A 61 -16.87 9.02 -16.60
CA PHE A 61 -17.01 8.65 -18.02
C PHE A 61 -18.38 8.06 -18.36
N GLY A 62 -19.26 7.80 -17.37
CA GLY A 62 -20.48 6.99 -17.55
C GLY A 62 -21.41 7.41 -18.70
N LYS A 63 -21.47 8.71 -19.03
CA LYS A 63 -22.27 9.23 -20.15
C LYS A 63 -21.63 8.99 -21.51
N GLU A 64 -20.31 8.86 -21.55
CA GLU A 64 -19.49 8.72 -22.76
C GLU A 64 -19.14 7.26 -23.07
N LEU A 65 -19.39 6.34 -22.13
CA LEU A 65 -19.08 4.92 -22.32
C LEU A 65 -19.90 4.31 -23.47
N ASP A 66 -19.19 3.67 -24.40
CA ASP A 66 -19.79 2.82 -25.42
C ASP A 66 -20.33 1.50 -24.81
N PRO A 67 -21.10 0.69 -25.56
CA PRO A 67 -21.64 -0.57 -25.07
C PRO A 67 -20.59 -1.58 -24.59
N ASP A 68 -19.42 -1.64 -25.23
CA ASP A 68 -18.34 -2.56 -24.89
C ASP A 68 -17.61 -2.13 -23.62
N GLN A 69 -17.38 -0.83 -23.45
CA GLN A 69 -16.85 -0.24 -22.23
C GLN A 69 -17.81 -0.40 -21.05
N LYS A 70 -19.13 -0.23 -21.25
CA LYS A 70 -20.14 -0.53 -20.22
C LYS A 70 -20.11 -2.01 -19.82
N LYS A 71 -19.98 -2.91 -20.79
CA LYS A 71 -19.85 -4.35 -20.52
C LYS A 71 -18.57 -4.66 -19.78
N HIS A 72 -17.44 -4.10 -20.22
CA HIS A 72 -16.14 -4.22 -19.56
C HIS A 72 -16.19 -3.76 -18.11
N LEU A 73 -16.73 -2.56 -17.86
CA LEU A 73 -16.87 -1.99 -16.52
C LEU A 73 -17.66 -2.91 -15.58
N ARG A 74 -18.71 -3.56 -16.10
CA ARG A 74 -19.54 -4.51 -15.34
C ARG A 74 -18.88 -5.87 -15.09
N THR A 75 -18.08 -6.38 -16.04
CA THR A 75 -17.71 -7.82 -16.04
C THR A 75 -16.21 -8.13 -16.07
N ARG A 76 -15.34 -7.20 -16.46
CA ARG A 76 -13.90 -7.47 -16.68
C ARG A 76 -12.97 -6.40 -16.12
N PHE A 77 -13.52 -5.28 -15.65
CA PHE A 77 -12.74 -4.13 -15.20
C PHE A 77 -11.95 -4.39 -13.92
N VAL A 78 -12.48 -5.20 -12.99
CA VAL A 78 -11.82 -5.52 -11.73
C VAL A 78 -11.45 -6.99 -11.62
N ALA A 79 -10.37 -7.27 -10.91
CA ALA A 79 -10.02 -8.60 -10.41
C ALA A 79 -9.43 -8.49 -9.00
N GLY A 80 -9.55 -9.53 -8.18
CA GLY A 80 -8.97 -9.51 -6.85
C GLY A 80 -8.73 -10.88 -6.25
N TRP A 81 -7.80 -10.94 -5.31
CA TRP A 81 -7.49 -12.13 -4.53
C TRP A 81 -7.74 -11.82 -3.07
N GLU A 82 -8.33 -12.78 -2.36
CA GLU A 82 -8.53 -12.69 -0.93
C GLU A 82 -8.34 -14.06 -0.29
N LEU A 83 -7.41 -14.13 0.66
CA LEU A 83 -7.02 -15.35 1.35
C LEU A 83 -8.14 -15.88 2.25
N VAL A 84 -8.92 -14.99 2.89
CA VAL A 84 -9.97 -15.39 3.84
C VAL A 84 -11.32 -15.49 3.12
N PRO A 85 -11.91 -16.69 2.97
CA PRO A 85 -13.15 -16.86 2.21
C PRO A 85 -14.32 -16.00 2.72
N ASN A 86 -14.42 -15.79 4.04
CA ASN A 86 -15.47 -14.94 4.61
C ASN A 86 -15.34 -13.47 4.17
N THR A 87 -14.10 -12.96 4.18
CA THR A 87 -13.79 -11.60 3.70
C THR A 87 -14.03 -11.49 2.20
N ALA A 88 -13.66 -12.52 1.43
CA ALA A 88 -13.92 -12.60 0.00
C ALA A 88 -15.42 -12.55 -0.32
N ARG A 89 -16.27 -13.23 0.47
CA ARG A 89 -17.74 -13.14 0.32
C ARG A 89 -18.25 -11.72 0.52
N LEU A 90 -17.73 -10.99 1.52
CA LEU A 90 -18.08 -9.57 1.72
C LEU A 90 -17.63 -8.71 0.54
N CYS A 91 -16.44 -8.96 -0.03
CA CYS A 91 -15.97 -8.31 -1.25
C CYS A 91 -16.93 -8.55 -2.42
N ILE A 92 -17.27 -9.81 -2.69
CA ILE A 92 -18.16 -10.21 -3.79
C ILE A 92 -19.53 -9.54 -3.64
N MET A 93 -20.12 -9.57 -2.44
CA MET A 93 -21.38 -8.87 -2.16
C MET A 93 -21.26 -7.36 -2.37
N ASN A 94 -20.16 -6.75 -1.91
CA ASN A 94 -19.91 -5.32 -2.06
C ASN A 94 -19.78 -4.93 -3.55
N LEU A 95 -19.07 -5.72 -4.35
CA LEU A 95 -18.96 -5.53 -5.80
C LEU A 95 -20.33 -5.64 -6.49
N TYR A 96 -21.09 -6.69 -6.17
CA TYR A 96 -22.43 -6.93 -6.72
C TYR A 96 -23.39 -5.76 -6.47
N LEU A 97 -23.44 -5.26 -5.22
CA LEU A 97 -24.27 -4.11 -4.84
C LEU A 97 -23.86 -2.80 -5.55
N HIS A 98 -22.64 -2.73 -6.06
CA HIS A 98 -22.15 -1.58 -6.83
C HIS A 98 -22.23 -1.79 -8.35
N GLY A 99 -22.95 -2.83 -8.81
CA GLY A 99 -23.20 -3.08 -10.23
C GLY A 99 -22.09 -3.82 -10.95
N ILE A 100 -21.09 -4.34 -10.23
CA ILE A 100 -20.04 -5.19 -10.79
C ILE A 100 -20.52 -6.64 -10.66
N ASN A 101 -20.98 -7.19 -11.78
CA ASN A 101 -21.59 -8.52 -11.83
C ASN A 101 -20.95 -9.31 -12.99
N ALA A 102 -19.88 -10.03 -12.68
CA ALA A 102 -19.14 -10.85 -13.62
C ALA A 102 -19.40 -12.34 -13.37
N ASP A 103 -19.51 -13.08 -14.47
CA ASP A 103 -19.51 -14.54 -14.50
C ASP A 103 -18.45 -14.99 -15.52
N PRO A 104 -17.35 -15.67 -15.10
CA PRO A 104 -17.05 -16.06 -13.72
C PRO A 104 -16.77 -14.88 -12.77
N CYS A 105 -16.93 -15.13 -11.47
CA CYS A 105 -16.68 -14.15 -10.41
C CYS A 105 -15.26 -13.55 -10.51
N PRO A 106 -15.06 -12.22 -10.38
CA PRO A 106 -13.76 -11.60 -10.55
C PRO A 106 -12.86 -11.75 -9.31
N ILE A 107 -13.38 -12.29 -8.20
CA ILE A 107 -12.67 -12.46 -6.94
C ILE A 107 -12.30 -13.92 -6.73
N ARG A 108 -10.99 -14.18 -6.61
CA ARG A 108 -10.46 -15.48 -6.21
C ARG A 108 -10.50 -15.60 -4.68
N SER A 109 -11.54 -16.28 -4.20
CA SER A 109 -11.82 -16.50 -2.77
C SER A 109 -10.98 -17.66 -2.21
N GLY A 110 -10.37 -17.47 -1.05
CA GLY A 110 -9.54 -18.50 -0.41
C GLY A 110 -8.18 -18.70 -1.07
N ALA A 111 -7.73 -17.74 -1.88
CA ALA A 111 -6.54 -17.86 -2.69
C ALA A 111 -5.38 -17.08 -2.06
N ASP A 112 -4.22 -17.72 -1.93
CA ASP A 112 -2.97 -17.06 -1.58
C ASP A 112 -2.34 -16.43 -2.83
N SER A 113 -2.27 -15.10 -2.86
CA SER A 113 -1.66 -14.34 -3.96
C SER A 113 -0.18 -14.65 -4.16
N LEU A 114 0.54 -15.00 -3.08
CA LEU A 114 1.98 -15.26 -3.16
C LEU A 114 2.31 -16.68 -3.60
N ALA A 115 1.34 -17.60 -3.60
CA ALA A 115 1.55 -19.02 -3.93
C ALA A 115 2.10 -19.26 -5.35
N GLY A 116 1.83 -18.37 -6.32
CA GLY A 116 2.32 -18.53 -7.69
C GLY A 116 2.06 -17.32 -8.58
N ASP A 117 2.66 -17.31 -9.78
CA ASP A 117 2.30 -16.36 -10.82
C ASP A 117 0.98 -16.82 -11.44
N PRO A 118 -0.13 -16.04 -11.33
CA PRO A 118 -1.40 -16.44 -11.88
C PRO A 118 -1.43 -16.36 -13.42
N GLY A 119 -0.42 -15.77 -14.07
CA GLY A 119 -0.36 -15.54 -15.52
C GLY A 119 -1.17 -14.32 -15.99
N ASP A 120 -2.10 -13.82 -15.16
CA ASP A 120 -2.85 -12.61 -15.43
C ASP A 120 -1.97 -11.35 -15.35
N ARG A 121 -2.26 -10.35 -16.19
CA ARG A 121 -1.59 -9.05 -16.20
C ARG A 121 -2.59 -7.91 -16.26
N PHE A 122 -2.33 -6.84 -15.52
CA PHE A 122 -3.26 -5.74 -15.28
C PHE A 122 -2.64 -4.39 -15.68
N SER A 123 -3.47 -3.46 -16.18
CA SER A 123 -2.97 -2.10 -16.47
C SER A 123 -2.84 -1.26 -15.20
N MET A 124 -3.55 -1.62 -14.13
CA MET A 124 -3.47 -0.94 -12.85
C MET A 124 -3.53 -1.92 -11.67
N VAL A 125 -2.67 -1.73 -10.67
CA VAL A 125 -2.77 -2.43 -9.38
C VAL A 125 -2.92 -1.42 -8.25
N LEU A 126 -4.01 -1.53 -7.49
CA LEU A 126 -4.30 -0.69 -6.33
C LEU A 126 -4.52 -1.60 -5.12
N THR A 127 -3.64 -1.52 -4.11
CA THR A 127 -3.68 -2.52 -3.03
C THR A 127 -3.09 -2.03 -1.71
N ASN A 128 -3.58 -2.63 -0.63
CA ASN A 128 -3.02 -2.52 0.72
C ASN A 128 -2.81 -3.93 1.28
N PRO A 129 -1.63 -4.54 1.05
CA PRO A 129 -1.31 -5.86 1.56
C PRO A 129 -1.21 -5.88 3.09
N PRO A 130 -1.34 -7.06 3.73
CA PRO A 130 -1.31 -7.16 5.19
C PRO A 130 0.05 -6.73 5.79
N PHE A 131 0.02 -5.97 6.88
CA PHE A 131 1.21 -5.41 7.53
C PHE A 131 2.00 -6.40 8.44
N GLY A 132 1.43 -7.56 8.80
CA GLY A 132 2.01 -8.46 9.81
C GLY A 132 2.30 -9.89 9.34
N LYS A 133 3.16 -10.61 10.08
CA LYS A 133 3.42 -12.06 9.88
C LYS A 133 2.18 -12.94 10.15
N LYS A 134 1.21 -12.46 10.94
CA LYS A 134 0.08 -13.22 11.52
C LYS A 134 -0.92 -13.78 10.50
N SER A 135 -0.83 -13.43 9.22
CA SER A 135 -1.47 -14.20 8.15
C SER A 135 -0.61 -15.43 7.83
N SER A 136 -0.21 -16.22 8.82
CA SER A 136 0.38 -17.54 8.59
C SER A 136 -0.75 -18.45 8.13
N ILE A 137 -0.56 -19.12 7.00
CA ILE A 137 -1.36 -20.28 6.64
C ILE A 137 -1.16 -21.27 7.78
N ALA A 138 -2.25 -21.61 8.47
CA ALA A 138 -2.22 -22.74 9.37
C ALA A 138 -2.48 -23.96 8.49
N VAL A 139 -1.41 -24.67 8.15
CA VAL A 139 -1.54 -25.98 7.52
C VAL A 139 -1.81 -26.96 8.65
N VAL A 140 -2.89 -27.72 8.53
CA VAL A 140 -3.18 -28.80 9.47
C VAL A 140 -2.32 -29.98 9.01
N ASN A 141 -1.33 -30.36 9.81
CA ASN A 141 -0.52 -31.56 9.55
C ASN A 141 -1.40 -32.83 9.74
N GLU A 142 -0.89 -34.00 9.33
CA GLU A 142 -1.64 -35.27 9.39
C GLU A 142 -2.07 -35.67 10.83
N GLU A 143 -1.50 -35.01 11.85
CA GLU A 143 -1.76 -35.23 13.28
C GLU A 143 -2.79 -34.23 13.87
N GLY A 144 -3.30 -33.29 13.07
CA GLY A 144 -4.32 -32.32 13.49
C GLY A 144 -3.77 -31.08 14.20
N GLU A 145 -2.46 -30.88 14.21
CA GLU A 145 -1.81 -29.69 14.77
C GLU A 145 -1.68 -28.58 13.72
N LEU A 146 -1.83 -27.32 14.17
CA LEU A 146 -1.69 -26.14 13.33
C LEU A 146 -0.21 -25.79 13.19
N GLU A 147 0.44 -26.26 12.13
CA GLU A 147 1.79 -25.82 11.80
C GLU A 147 1.76 -24.44 11.13
N LYS A 148 2.52 -23.50 11.71
CA LYS A 148 2.76 -22.19 11.12
C LYS A 148 3.97 -22.32 10.19
N GLU A 149 3.74 -22.41 8.90
CA GLU A 149 4.84 -22.35 7.94
C GLU A 149 5.42 -20.92 7.91
N ASP A 150 6.58 -20.73 8.54
CA ASP A 150 7.48 -19.56 8.38
C ASP A 150 8.35 -19.74 7.11
N SER A 151 7.76 -20.33 6.07
CA SER A 151 8.42 -20.72 4.82
C SER A 151 8.48 -19.52 3.87
N ALA A 152 9.64 -19.34 3.22
CA ALA A 152 9.78 -18.36 2.16
C ALA A 152 9.08 -18.85 0.89
N TYR A 153 8.48 -17.94 0.12
CA TYR A 153 7.93 -18.28 -1.19
C TYR A 153 9.06 -18.39 -2.21
N GLU A 154 9.24 -19.57 -2.81
CA GLU A 154 10.19 -19.76 -3.90
C GLU A 154 9.53 -19.44 -5.24
N ARG A 155 9.86 -18.26 -5.78
CA ARG A 155 9.23 -17.68 -6.97
C ARG A 155 10.29 -17.25 -7.96
N GLN A 156 10.34 -17.91 -9.12
CA GLN A 156 11.33 -17.62 -10.16
C GLN A 156 11.16 -16.23 -10.80
N ASP A 157 9.95 -15.66 -10.70
CA ASP A 157 9.63 -14.32 -11.19
C ASP A 157 9.99 -13.20 -10.20
N PHE A 158 10.36 -13.54 -8.95
CA PHE A 158 10.82 -12.58 -7.95
C PHE A 158 12.31 -12.25 -8.13
N TRP A 159 12.71 -11.05 -7.74
CA TRP A 159 14.12 -10.64 -7.77
C TRP A 159 14.93 -11.30 -6.66
N THR A 160 14.28 -11.64 -5.54
CA THR A 160 14.91 -12.29 -4.40
C THR A 160 13.89 -13.06 -3.56
N THR A 161 14.34 -14.16 -2.97
CA THR A 161 13.55 -14.94 -2.00
C THR A 161 13.65 -14.28 -0.63
N THR A 162 12.50 -14.08 0.03
CA THR A 162 12.46 -13.53 1.39
C THR A 162 11.25 -14.04 2.18
N LYS A 163 11.40 -14.09 3.51
CA LYS A 163 10.31 -14.34 4.45
C LYS A 163 9.44 -13.09 4.70
N ASN A 164 9.91 -11.92 4.28
CA ASN A 164 9.15 -10.68 4.41
C ASN A 164 8.00 -10.65 3.39
N LYS A 165 6.78 -10.84 3.89
CA LYS A 165 5.56 -10.87 3.07
C LYS A 165 5.31 -9.55 2.34
N GLN A 166 5.64 -8.41 2.95
CA GLN A 166 5.42 -7.10 2.33
C GLN A 166 6.35 -6.88 1.13
N LEU A 167 7.61 -7.30 1.24
CA LEU A 167 8.54 -7.34 0.11
C LEU A 167 8.07 -8.31 -0.98
N ASN A 168 7.56 -9.49 -0.61
CA ASN A 168 6.98 -10.44 -1.56
C ASN A 168 5.77 -9.84 -2.31
N PHE A 169 4.92 -9.06 -1.65
CA PHE A 169 3.83 -8.35 -2.32
C PHE A 169 4.32 -7.28 -3.30
N VAL A 170 5.37 -6.52 -2.98
CA VAL A 170 5.96 -5.57 -3.95
C VAL A 170 6.45 -6.29 -5.22
N GLN A 171 7.14 -7.42 -5.05
CA GLN A 171 7.61 -8.24 -6.17
C GLN A 171 6.45 -8.84 -6.97
N HIS A 172 5.43 -9.37 -6.27
CA HIS A 172 4.23 -9.92 -6.90
C HIS A 172 3.44 -8.88 -7.69
N VAL A 173 3.29 -7.67 -7.14
CA VAL A 173 2.64 -6.56 -7.85
C VAL A 173 3.40 -6.20 -9.12
N LYS A 174 4.74 -6.18 -9.10
CA LYS A 174 5.53 -6.01 -10.33
C LYS A 174 5.23 -7.13 -11.34
N THR A 175 5.08 -8.38 -10.91
CA THR A 175 4.70 -9.50 -11.79
C THR A 175 3.31 -9.30 -12.40
N LEU A 176 2.34 -8.79 -11.64
CA LEU A 176 0.96 -8.58 -12.10
C LEU A 176 0.80 -7.42 -13.09
N LEU A 177 1.75 -6.49 -13.18
CA LEU A 177 1.62 -5.34 -14.06
C LEU A 177 1.91 -5.72 -15.52
N LYS A 178 1.06 -5.22 -16.43
CA LYS A 178 1.40 -5.12 -17.86
C LYS A 178 2.60 -4.20 -18.03
N VAL A 179 3.28 -4.29 -19.18
CA VAL A 179 4.24 -3.25 -19.58
C VAL A 179 3.52 -1.90 -19.64
N ASN A 180 4.11 -0.87 -19.01
CA ASN A 180 3.50 0.45 -18.77
C ASN A 180 2.27 0.44 -17.86
N GLY A 181 2.00 -0.66 -17.16
CA GLY A 181 0.99 -0.72 -16.11
C GLY A 181 1.42 0.10 -14.89
N ARG A 182 0.45 0.63 -14.14
CA ARG A 182 0.65 1.59 -13.06
C ARG A 182 0.23 1.00 -11.72
N CYS A 183 0.93 1.32 -10.64
CA CYS A 183 0.59 0.83 -9.31
C CYS A 183 0.52 1.93 -8.26
N ALA A 184 -0.40 1.78 -7.32
CA ALA A 184 -0.31 2.35 -5.98
C ALA A 184 -0.42 1.23 -4.93
N ILE A 185 0.65 1.02 -4.16
CA ILE A 185 0.72 0.00 -3.11
C ILE A 185 1.00 0.64 -1.76
N VAL A 186 0.18 0.32 -0.76
CA VAL A 186 0.44 0.70 0.64
C VAL A 186 1.49 -0.25 1.22
N VAL A 187 2.55 0.28 1.83
CA VAL A 187 3.63 -0.51 2.44
C VAL A 187 4.03 0.05 3.81
N PRO A 188 4.43 -0.78 4.77
CA PRO A 188 5.05 -0.31 6.00
C PRO A 188 6.47 0.24 5.76
N ASP A 189 6.98 1.05 6.69
CA ASP A 189 8.33 1.65 6.60
C ASP A 189 9.44 0.61 6.41
N ASN A 190 9.30 -0.62 6.94
CA ASN A 190 10.33 -1.67 6.79
C ASN A 190 10.66 -1.97 5.31
N VAL A 191 9.69 -1.90 4.40
CA VAL A 191 9.93 -2.07 2.95
C VAL A 191 10.91 -1.01 2.42
N LEU A 192 10.94 0.17 3.02
CA LEU A 192 11.75 1.29 2.58
C LEU A 192 13.20 1.24 3.08
N PHE A 193 13.49 0.60 4.22
CA PHE A 193 14.83 0.62 4.82
C PHE A 193 15.47 -0.76 5.08
N GLU A 194 14.71 -1.86 5.06
CA GLU A 194 15.24 -3.19 5.36
C GLU A 194 16.40 -3.56 4.43
N GLY A 195 17.51 -4.05 4.97
CA GLY A 195 18.68 -4.46 4.19
C GLY A 195 18.52 -5.81 3.48
N GLY A 196 19.57 -6.31 2.84
CA GLY A 196 19.59 -7.65 2.24
C GLY A 196 18.56 -7.81 1.11
N ALA A 197 17.53 -8.63 1.35
CA ALA A 197 16.43 -8.78 0.39
C ALA A 197 15.71 -7.45 0.11
N GLY A 198 15.49 -6.61 1.13
CA GLY A 198 14.83 -5.31 0.95
C GLY A 198 15.61 -4.36 0.04
N GLU A 199 16.93 -4.28 0.22
CA GLU A 199 17.83 -3.52 -0.66
C GLU A 199 17.79 -4.05 -2.09
N THR A 200 17.79 -5.38 -2.26
CA THR A 200 17.71 -6.02 -3.58
C THR A 200 16.38 -5.69 -4.28
N VAL A 201 15.26 -5.74 -3.57
CA VAL A 201 13.94 -5.36 -4.08
C VAL A 201 13.92 -3.89 -4.47
N ARG A 202 14.39 -2.98 -3.60
CA ARG A 202 14.41 -1.53 -3.90
C ARG A 202 15.29 -1.19 -5.09
N THR A 203 16.49 -1.77 -5.17
CA THR A 203 17.41 -1.58 -6.29
C THR A 203 16.78 -2.01 -7.61
N ASN A 204 16.17 -3.20 -7.65
CA ASN A 204 15.51 -3.69 -8.86
C ASN A 204 14.23 -2.93 -9.18
N LEU A 205 13.46 -2.49 -8.18
CA LEU A 205 12.27 -1.67 -8.37
C LEU A 205 12.63 -0.33 -9.02
N LEU A 206 13.64 0.39 -8.51
CA LEU A 206 14.10 1.65 -9.09
C LEU A 206 14.67 1.47 -10.51
N LYS A 207 15.31 0.33 -10.78
CA LYS A 207 15.89 0.04 -12.10
C LYS A 207 14.82 -0.34 -13.13
N GLN A 208 13.91 -1.26 -12.79
CA GLN A 208 12.96 -1.88 -13.73
C GLN A 208 11.61 -1.17 -13.80
N CYS A 209 11.29 -0.34 -12.81
CA CYS A 209 10.07 0.47 -12.77
C CYS A 209 10.43 1.97 -12.69
N GLU A 210 9.49 2.81 -13.09
CA GLU A 210 9.55 4.25 -12.85
C GLU A 210 8.85 4.54 -11.51
N VAL A 211 9.58 4.48 -10.40
CA VAL A 211 9.10 4.83 -9.06
C VAL A 211 9.12 6.34 -8.92
N HIS A 212 7.98 6.97 -9.19
CA HIS A 212 7.91 8.42 -9.36
C HIS A 212 7.39 9.14 -8.12
N THR A 213 6.71 8.45 -7.20
CA THR A 213 6.10 9.10 -6.02
C THR A 213 6.06 8.19 -4.80
N LEU A 214 6.37 8.76 -3.64
CA LEU A 214 6.21 8.18 -2.31
C LEU A 214 5.38 9.13 -1.46
N LEU A 215 4.26 8.66 -0.92
CA LEU A 215 3.46 9.39 0.06
C LEU A 215 3.70 8.79 1.43
N ARG A 216 4.28 9.55 2.36
CA ARG A 216 4.39 9.14 3.78
C ARG A 216 3.06 9.41 4.45
N LEU A 217 2.41 8.36 4.96
CA LEU A 217 1.11 8.49 5.60
C LEU A 217 1.26 8.86 7.08
N PRO A 218 0.30 9.60 7.65
CA PRO A 218 0.26 9.87 9.08
C PRO A 218 0.03 8.59 9.88
N THR A 219 0.43 8.64 11.15
CA THR A 219 0.06 7.62 12.15
C THR A 219 -1.42 7.75 12.54
N GLY A 220 -1.95 6.77 13.27
CA GLY A 220 -3.32 6.81 13.81
C GLY A 220 -4.47 6.65 12.80
N ILE A 221 -4.19 6.56 11.50
CA ILE A 221 -5.23 6.34 10.46
C ILE A 221 -5.58 4.87 10.25
N PHE A 222 -4.67 3.95 10.57
CA PHE A 222 -4.92 2.50 10.50
C PHE A 222 -5.43 1.96 11.83
N TYR A 223 -6.07 0.78 11.81
CA TYR A 223 -6.55 0.14 13.04
C TYR A 223 -5.42 -0.40 13.91
N ALA A 224 -4.34 -0.89 13.28
CA ALA A 224 -3.13 -1.20 14.01
C ALA A 224 -2.45 0.12 14.39
N GLN A 225 -2.60 0.49 15.66
CA GLN A 225 -1.95 1.68 16.24
C GLN A 225 -0.42 1.54 16.13
N GLY A 226 0.28 2.67 16.01
CA GLY A 226 1.74 2.71 15.79
C GLY A 226 2.24 2.34 14.39
N VAL A 227 1.41 1.78 13.49
CA VAL A 227 1.87 1.39 12.15
C VAL A 227 2.18 2.62 11.29
N LYS A 228 3.46 2.81 10.98
CA LYS A 228 3.96 3.78 10.01
C LYS A 228 3.93 3.18 8.61
N ALA A 229 3.10 3.75 7.75
CA ALA A 229 2.88 3.27 6.39
C ALA A 229 3.10 4.37 5.35
N ASN A 230 3.26 3.94 4.10
CA ASN A 230 3.50 4.79 2.95
C ASN A 230 2.71 4.26 1.75
N VAL A 231 2.53 5.09 0.74
CA VAL A 231 2.05 4.65 -0.58
C VAL A 231 3.17 4.84 -1.59
N LEU A 232 3.61 3.73 -2.19
CA LEU A 232 4.52 3.74 -3.33
C LEU A 232 3.72 3.79 -4.63
N PHE A 233 4.08 4.72 -5.51
CA PHE A 233 3.52 4.82 -6.85
C PHE A 233 4.60 4.58 -7.89
N PHE A 234 4.36 3.61 -8.78
CA PHE A 234 5.31 3.26 -9.82
C PHE A 234 4.65 2.70 -11.08
N ASP A 235 5.33 2.90 -12.20
CA ASP A 235 4.94 2.31 -13.48
C ASP A 235 5.91 1.19 -13.84
N ALA A 236 5.40 0.00 -14.17
CA ALA A 236 6.21 -1.07 -14.74
C ALA A 236 6.68 -0.67 -16.15
N LYS A 237 7.93 -0.95 -16.51
CA LYS A 237 8.49 -0.54 -17.79
C LYS A 237 9.18 -1.69 -18.52
N PRO A 238 9.38 -1.60 -19.86
CA PRO A 238 10.15 -2.57 -20.61
C PRO A 238 11.57 -2.75 -20.06
N ALA A 239 12.15 -3.94 -20.19
CA ALA A 239 13.53 -4.16 -19.78
C ALA A 239 14.51 -3.28 -20.57
N GLN A 240 15.42 -2.61 -19.88
CA GLN A 240 16.53 -1.86 -20.48
C GLN A 240 17.74 -1.83 -19.53
N GLU A 241 18.89 -1.41 -20.03
CA GLU A 241 20.12 -1.32 -19.23
C GLU A 241 20.06 -0.20 -18.18
N ALA A 242 19.64 0.99 -18.60
CA ALA A 242 19.53 2.17 -17.73
C ALA A 242 18.34 2.06 -16.76
N ALA A 243 18.49 2.61 -15.56
CA ALA A 243 17.38 2.67 -14.62
C ALA A 243 16.22 3.52 -15.15
N TRP A 244 14.99 3.04 -15.00
CA TRP A 244 13.78 3.78 -15.37
C TRP A 244 13.46 4.90 -14.40
N THR A 245 13.66 4.70 -13.10
CA THR A 245 13.48 5.78 -12.14
C THR A 245 14.57 6.83 -12.35
N LYS A 246 14.16 8.08 -12.58
CA LYS A 246 15.06 9.24 -12.66
C LYS A 246 14.93 10.16 -11.46
N LYS A 247 13.71 10.33 -10.98
CA LYS A 247 13.36 11.20 -9.86
C LYS A 247 12.29 10.53 -9.02
N LEU A 248 12.45 10.60 -7.69
CA LEU A 248 11.42 10.24 -6.73
C LEU A 248 10.91 11.50 -6.06
N TRP A 249 9.60 11.72 -6.14
CA TRP A 249 8.94 12.77 -5.38
C TRP A 249 8.38 12.22 -4.07
N VAL A 250 8.70 12.85 -2.95
CA VAL A 250 8.23 12.44 -1.63
C VAL A 250 7.27 13.51 -1.10
N TYR A 251 6.09 13.08 -0.66
CA TYR A 251 5.15 13.91 0.09
C TYR A 251 5.12 13.47 1.56
N ASP A 252 5.40 14.37 2.48
CA ASP A 252 5.33 14.10 3.92
C ASP A 252 3.99 14.55 4.51
N LEU A 253 3.03 13.61 4.61
CA LEU A 253 1.76 13.80 5.35
C LEU A 253 1.86 13.22 6.77
N ARG A 254 3.06 13.08 7.33
CA ARG A 254 3.28 12.42 8.61
C ARG A 254 3.83 13.36 9.67
N THR A 255 4.94 14.02 9.38
CA THR A 255 5.65 14.83 10.39
C THR A 255 4.80 16.04 10.79
N ASN A 256 4.66 16.29 12.10
CA ASN A 256 3.85 17.37 12.68
C ASN A 256 2.38 17.31 12.24
N MET A 257 1.82 16.11 12.09
CA MET A 257 0.42 15.86 11.72
C MET A 257 -0.19 14.85 12.69
N HIS A 258 -1.29 15.23 13.33
CA HIS A 258 -1.95 14.41 14.35
C HIS A 258 -3.31 13.96 13.87
N PHE A 259 -3.45 12.67 13.56
CA PHE A 259 -4.72 12.07 13.16
C PHE A 259 -5.10 10.96 14.14
N THR A 260 -6.38 10.90 14.50
CA THR A 260 -6.93 9.84 15.35
C THR A 260 -8.23 9.33 14.77
N GLN A 261 -8.56 8.06 14.98
CA GLN A 261 -9.75 7.47 14.36
C GLN A 261 -11.08 8.09 14.82
N LYS A 262 -11.11 8.71 16.00
CA LYS A 262 -12.34 9.20 16.63
C LYS A 262 -12.41 10.72 16.74
N GLN A 263 -11.34 11.38 17.17
CA GLN A 263 -11.37 12.82 17.46
C GLN A 263 -10.92 13.65 16.25
N ASN A 264 -9.89 13.20 15.53
CA ASN A 264 -9.40 13.90 14.33
C ASN A 264 -9.19 12.92 13.16
N PRO A 265 -10.26 12.37 12.56
CA PRO A 265 -10.16 11.37 11.51
C PRO A 265 -9.66 11.98 10.19
N LEU A 266 -8.84 11.22 9.45
CA LEU A 266 -8.41 11.59 8.11
C LEU A 266 -9.62 11.84 7.20
N THR A 267 -9.67 13.02 6.61
CA THR A 267 -10.68 13.43 5.63
C THR A 267 -10.10 13.43 4.21
N ARG A 268 -10.96 13.52 3.18
CA ARG A 268 -10.46 13.70 1.81
C ARG A 268 -9.69 15.01 1.66
N ALA A 269 -10.11 16.09 2.33
CA ALA A 269 -9.50 17.41 2.19
C ALA A 269 -8.01 17.43 2.61
N ASP A 270 -7.64 16.58 3.58
CA ASP A 270 -6.24 16.45 4.04
C ASP A 270 -5.29 15.94 2.95
N LEU A 271 -5.83 15.34 1.89
CA LEU A 271 -5.08 14.83 0.74
C LEU A 271 -5.07 15.82 -0.44
N ASP A 272 -5.76 16.96 -0.37
CA ASP A 272 -5.89 17.89 -1.52
C ASP A 272 -4.56 18.49 -1.96
N GLU A 273 -3.72 18.92 -1.02
CA GLU A 273 -2.39 19.42 -1.34
C GLU A 273 -1.54 18.33 -2.01
N PHE A 274 -1.61 17.09 -1.51
CA PHE A 274 -0.94 15.95 -2.15
C PHE A 274 -1.45 15.72 -3.57
N VAL A 275 -2.76 15.70 -3.81
CA VAL A 275 -3.34 15.51 -5.16
C VAL A 275 -2.89 16.63 -6.10
N ALA A 276 -2.86 17.88 -5.63
CA ALA A 276 -2.38 19.02 -6.40
C ALA A 276 -0.89 18.88 -6.75
N CYS A 277 -0.04 18.55 -5.76
CA CYS A 277 1.39 18.33 -5.94
C CYS A 277 1.70 17.13 -6.85
N TYR A 278 0.90 16.07 -6.76
CA TYR A 278 1.02 14.87 -7.59
C TYR A 278 0.82 15.19 -9.07
N SER A 279 -0.02 16.19 -9.41
CA SER A 279 -0.27 16.66 -10.78
C SER A 279 -0.54 15.50 -11.75
N PRO A 280 -1.63 14.73 -11.56
CA PRO A 280 -1.86 13.47 -12.29
C PRO A 280 -2.02 13.66 -13.81
N LYS A 281 -2.41 14.86 -14.26
CA LYS A 281 -2.52 15.20 -15.69
C LYS A 281 -1.17 15.41 -16.37
N ASN A 282 -0.16 15.86 -15.63
CA ASN A 282 1.17 16.12 -16.17
C ASN A 282 2.22 16.06 -15.04
N ARG A 283 2.99 14.98 -14.98
CA ARG A 283 4.05 14.81 -13.97
C ARG A 283 5.24 15.74 -14.21
N HIS A 284 5.45 16.23 -15.42
CA HIS A 284 6.57 17.11 -15.74
C HIS A 284 6.38 18.55 -15.24
N SER A 285 5.15 18.93 -14.86
CA SER A 285 4.87 20.25 -14.28
C SER A 285 4.99 20.31 -12.76
N ARG A 286 5.40 19.21 -12.11
CA ARG A 286 5.58 19.15 -10.66
C ARG A 286 6.64 20.15 -10.21
N LYS A 287 6.35 20.90 -9.15
CA LYS A 287 7.26 21.84 -8.49
C LYS A 287 7.32 21.52 -7.02
N PRO A 288 8.51 21.48 -6.39
CA PRO A 288 8.59 21.22 -4.97
C PRO A 288 7.94 22.37 -4.20
N THR A 289 7.27 22.04 -3.09
CA THR A 289 6.90 23.04 -2.09
C THR A 289 8.06 23.31 -1.14
N TRP A 290 9.00 22.37 -1.04
CA TRP A 290 10.23 22.54 -0.28
C TRP A 290 11.30 23.35 -1.04
N SER A 291 11.97 24.27 -0.34
CA SER A 291 13.22 24.89 -0.78
C SER A 291 14.03 25.36 0.44
N GLU A 292 15.29 25.78 0.26
CA GLU A 292 16.06 26.40 1.35
C GLU A 292 15.36 27.62 1.97
N LYS A 293 14.54 28.33 1.19
CA LYS A 293 13.73 29.47 1.64
C LYS A 293 12.37 29.08 2.22
N ALA A 294 11.95 27.83 2.02
CA ALA A 294 10.69 27.26 2.50
C ALA A 294 10.95 25.84 3.04
N PRO A 295 11.67 25.72 4.18
CA PRO A 295 12.13 24.42 4.69
C PRO A 295 10.98 23.52 5.18
N ASP A 296 9.80 24.10 5.45
CA ASP A 296 8.60 23.39 5.90
C ASP A 296 7.79 22.74 4.75
N GLY A 297 8.22 22.93 3.50
CA GLY A 297 7.52 22.34 2.36
C GLY A 297 7.49 20.81 2.43
N ARG A 298 6.31 20.23 2.22
CA ARG A 298 6.04 18.78 2.33
C ARG A 298 6.28 17.99 1.06
N TRP A 299 6.50 18.65 -0.08
CA TRP A 299 6.74 18.01 -1.37
C TRP A 299 8.15 18.31 -1.87
N ARG A 300 8.97 17.26 -1.96
CA ARG A 300 10.39 17.36 -2.33
C ARG A 300 10.78 16.29 -3.34
N CYS A 301 11.71 16.61 -4.23
CA CYS A 301 12.23 15.72 -5.27
C CYS A 301 13.66 15.26 -4.92
N PHE A 302 13.95 14.00 -5.24
CA PHE A 302 15.26 13.36 -5.07
C PHE A 302 15.68 12.71 -6.39
N GLU A 303 16.90 12.95 -6.84
CA GLU A 303 17.44 12.36 -8.07
C GLU A 303 17.86 10.90 -7.87
N TYR A 304 17.80 10.08 -8.91
CA TYR A 304 18.14 8.66 -8.85
C TYR A 304 19.54 8.39 -8.27
N GLU A 305 20.53 9.20 -8.64
CA GLU A 305 21.90 9.11 -8.15
C GLU A 305 22.02 9.35 -6.65
N GLU A 306 21.12 10.16 -6.07
CA GLU A 306 21.04 10.34 -4.62
C GLU A 306 20.43 9.11 -3.96
N LEU A 307 19.36 8.56 -4.53
CA LEU A 307 18.66 7.39 -3.99
C LEU A 307 19.57 6.17 -3.90
N ILE A 308 20.32 5.89 -4.97
CA ILE A 308 21.15 4.67 -5.05
C ILE A 308 22.41 4.75 -4.17
N LYS A 309 22.85 5.95 -3.78
CA LYS A 309 24.02 6.16 -2.90
C LYS A 309 23.68 6.03 -1.42
N ARG A 310 22.39 6.02 -1.06
CA ARG A 310 21.97 5.87 0.34
C ARG A 310 22.32 4.47 0.84
N ASP A 311 22.68 4.36 2.12
CA ASP A 311 22.91 3.06 2.75
C ASP A 311 21.71 2.14 2.49
N LYS A 312 21.98 0.93 1.99
CA LYS A 312 20.99 -0.07 1.60
C LYS A 312 19.93 0.42 0.61
N VAL A 313 20.18 1.49 -0.15
CA VAL A 313 19.17 2.14 -0.99
C VAL A 313 17.92 2.51 -0.19
N ASN A 314 18.11 3.08 1.00
CA ASN A 314 17.04 3.42 1.93
C ASN A 314 16.12 4.52 1.37
N LEU A 315 14.83 4.22 1.21
CA LEU A 315 13.78 5.13 0.72
C LEU A 315 12.92 5.76 1.82
N ASP A 316 13.18 5.46 3.10
CA ASP A 316 12.58 6.18 4.23
C ASP A 316 13.26 7.55 4.35
N ILE A 317 12.75 8.50 3.57
CA ILE A 317 13.32 9.82 3.37
C ILE A 317 12.43 10.85 4.04
N PHE A 318 13.01 11.65 4.92
CA PHE A 318 12.35 12.77 5.59
C PHE A 318 13.36 13.89 5.85
N TRP A 319 12.85 15.12 5.91
CA TRP A 319 13.66 16.33 6.11
C TRP A 319 13.03 17.33 7.06
N LEU A 320 11.73 17.17 7.35
CA LEU A 320 11.04 17.96 8.35
C LEU A 320 11.48 17.47 9.74
N LYS A 321 11.76 18.43 10.62
CA LYS A 321 12.00 18.14 12.02
C LYS A 321 10.69 18.02 12.76
N ASP A 322 10.67 17.12 13.74
CA ASP A 322 9.57 17.01 14.67
C ASP A 322 9.64 18.15 15.68
N LYS A 323 8.57 18.95 15.76
CA LYS A 323 8.52 20.12 16.64
C LYS A 323 8.45 19.75 18.11
N SER A 324 7.85 18.61 18.43
CA SER A 324 7.73 18.10 19.81
C SER A 324 9.09 17.81 20.46
N LEU A 325 10.15 17.63 19.65
CA LEU A 325 11.52 17.42 20.11
C LEU A 325 12.27 18.73 20.40
N GLU A 326 11.76 19.88 19.92
CA GLU A 326 12.41 21.18 20.05
C GLU A 326 11.70 22.10 21.06
N ASP A 327 10.37 21.97 21.22
CA ASP A 327 9.57 22.79 22.13
C ASP A 327 8.56 21.94 22.95
N SER A 328 8.58 22.11 24.27
CA SER A 328 7.66 21.42 25.17
C SER A 328 6.22 21.92 25.05
N GLU A 329 6.02 23.13 24.52
CA GLU A 329 4.67 23.68 24.28
C GLU A 329 3.98 23.01 23.07
N ASP A 330 4.76 22.38 22.18
CA ASP A 330 4.28 21.65 21.00
C ASP A 330 4.06 20.15 21.30
N LEU A 331 4.11 19.74 22.57
CA LEU A 331 3.80 18.36 22.96
C LEU A 331 2.30 18.08 22.74
N PRO A 332 1.96 16.90 22.19
CA PRO A 332 0.59 16.40 22.20
C PRO A 332 0.00 16.39 23.61
N ASP A 333 -1.33 16.30 23.70
CA ASP A 333 -2.01 16.14 24.99
C ASP A 333 -1.37 14.97 25.77
N PRO A 334 -1.13 15.08 27.09
CA PRO A 334 -0.48 14.03 27.88
C PRO A 334 -1.08 12.63 27.70
N ASP A 335 -2.39 12.53 27.47
CA ASP A 335 -3.06 11.26 27.19
C ASP A 335 -2.70 10.69 25.81
N GLU A 336 -2.54 11.55 24.80
CA GLU A 336 -2.08 11.18 23.46
C GLU A 336 -0.61 10.77 23.48
N LEU A 337 0.23 11.53 24.17
CA LEU A 337 1.66 11.24 24.35
C LEU A 337 1.86 9.89 25.07
N ALA A 338 1.05 9.61 26.09
CA ALA A 338 1.10 8.35 26.80
C ALA A 338 0.73 7.16 25.89
N GLN A 339 -0.27 7.32 25.02
CA GLN A 339 -0.63 6.28 24.05
C GLN A 339 0.47 6.07 23.00
N GLU A 340 1.06 7.15 22.47
CA GLU A 340 2.17 7.05 21.51
C GLU A 340 3.37 6.34 22.12
N ILE A 341 3.74 6.66 23.37
CA ILE A 341 4.81 5.96 24.11
C ILE A 341 4.49 4.47 24.28
N ILE A 342 3.25 4.13 24.63
CA ILE A 342 2.83 2.72 24.78
C ILE A 342 2.96 1.98 23.43
N ASP A 343 2.52 2.59 22.34
CA ASP A 343 2.57 2.00 21.00
C ASP A 343 4.00 1.82 20.49
N ASP A 344 4.86 2.81 20.70
CA ASP A 344 6.28 2.75 20.33
C ASP A 344 7.01 1.67 21.15
N LEU A 345 6.76 1.59 22.47
CA LEU A 345 7.31 0.55 23.33
C LEU A 345 6.82 -0.85 22.92
N GLN A 346 5.55 -0.99 22.56
CA GLN A 346 5.00 -2.27 22.11
C GLN A 346 5.61 -2.68 20.76
N THR A 347 5.77 -1.74 19.83
CA THR A 347 6.42 -1.98 18.53
C THR A 347 7.88 -2.38 18.70
N ALA A 348 8.62 -1.68 19.56
CA ALA A 348 9.99 -2.01 19.90
C ALA A 348 10.07 -3.40 20.54
N LEU A 349 9.18 -3.72 21.48
CA LEU A 349 9.12 -5.03 22.13
C LEU A 349 8.83 -6.16 21.15
N ASP A 350 7.92 -5.95 20.20
CA ASP A 350 7.59 -6.92 19.15
C ASP A 350 8.81 -7.16 18.23
N GLN A 351 9.55 -6.11 17.89
CA GLN A 351 10.80 -6.21 17.11
C GLN A 351 11.89 -6.95 17.88
N PHE A 352 12.13 -6.62 19.15
CA PHE A 352 13.11 -7.32 19.99
C PHE A 352 12.74 -8.79 20.17
N SER A 353 11.46 -9.08 20.39
CA SER A 353 10.95 -10.45 20.48
C SER A 353 11.17 -11.22 19.18
N ALA A 354 10.98 -10.57 18.02
CA ALA A 354 11.25 -11.18 16.72
C ALA A 354 12.73 -11.53 16.53
N VAL A 355 13.65 -10.65 16.96
CA VAL A 355 15.09 -10.93 16.93
C VAL A 355 15.46 -12.06 17.90
N ALA A 356 14.97 -12.01 19.14
CA ALA A 356 15.26 -13.01 20.16
C ALA A 356 14.79 -14.42 19.77
N ASN A 357 13.60 -14.53 19.18
CA ASN A 357 13.07 -15.81 18.70
C ASN A 357 13.86 -16.31 17.48
N GLY A 358 14.27 -15.42 16.56
CA GLY A 358 15.10 -15.80 15.42
C GLY A 358 16.54 -16.22 15.78
N VAL A 359 17.02 -15.88 16.98
CA VAL A 359 18.30 -16.38 17.52
C VAL A 359 18.14 -17.78 18.13
N LYS A 360 17.01 -18.05 18.81
CA LYS A 360 16.72 -19.37 19.40
C LYS A 360 16.46 -20.47 18.38
N GLU A 361 16.01 -20.14 17.17
CA GLU A 361 15.81 -21.11 16.08
C GLU A 361 17.12 -21.49 15.36
N LYS A 362 18.25 -20.88 15.70
CA LYS A 362 19.58 -21.17 15.13
C LYS A 362 20.49 -22.02 16.03
N GLU A 363 20.04 -22.33 17.25
CA GLU A 363 20.62 -23.34 18.14
C GLU A 363 19.81 -24.64 18.00
#